data_AF-A0A9D5V8E6-F1
#
_entry.id   AF-A0A9D5V8E6-F1
#
_cell.length_a   1.000
_cell.length_b   1.000
_cell.length_c   1.000
_cell.angle_alpha   90.00
_cell.angle_beta   90.00
_cell.angle_gamma   90.00
#
_symmetry.space_group_name_H-M   'P 1'
#
loop_
_entity.id
_entity.type
_entity.pdbx_description
1 polymer ?
#
loop_
_entity_poly.entity_id
_entity_poly.type
_entity_poly.pdbx_seq_one_letter_code
_entity_poly.pdbx_strand_id
1 'polypeptide(L)'
;MSTSKLVSIGTATFGNDQPLCLIAGPCQMESRAHAFEMAVACKELAEKLGIGFVFKSSFDKANRTSLSGKRGLGLDSGLEVF
;
A
#
# COMPACT_ATOMS: atom_id res chain seq x y z
N MET A 1 -3.46 13.99 29.35
CA MET A 1 -3.47 13.67 27.90
C MET A 1 -3.69 12.17 27.78
N SER A 2 -4.61 11.73 26.92
CA SER A 2 -4.79 10.29 26.66
C SER A 2 -3.54 9.75 25.97
N THR A 3 -2.99 8.64 26.45
CA THR A 3 -1.95 7.89 25.72
C THR A 3 -2.49 7.50 24.34
N SER A 4 -1.70 7.75 23.30
CA SER A 4 -2.01 7.35 21.94
C SER A 4 -2.00 5.81 21.85
N LYS A 5 -2.99 5.23 21.14
CA LYS A 5 -2.97 3.79 20.87
C LYS A 5 -1.92 3.51 19.81
N LEU A 6 -1.06 2.53 20.06
CA LEU A 6 -0.04 2.09 19.12
C LEU A 6 -0.52 0.85 18.36
N VAL A 7 -0.28 0.83 17.05
CA VAL A 7 -0.55 -0.32 16.17
C VAL A 7 0.69 -0.59 15.33
N SER A 8 1.24 -1.80 15.44
CA SER A 8 2.44 -2.20 14.69
C SER A 8 2.10 -3.19 13.58
N ILE A 9 2.68 -2.98 12.40
CA ILE A 9 2.56 -3.83 11.21
C ILE A 9 3.96 -4.02 10.63
N GLY A 10 4.51 -5.23 10.76
CA GLY A 10 5.92 -5.48 10.40
C GLY A 10 6.84 -4.53 11.14
N THR A 11 7.60 -3.71 10.40
CA THR A 11 8.52 -2.71 10.96
C THR A 11 7.89 -1.32 11.15
N ALA A 12 6.67 -1.08 10.65
CA ALA A 12 5.98 0.20 10.81
C ALA A 12 5.15 0.23 12.11
N THR A 13 5.24 1.32 12.87
CA THR A 13 4.43 1.55 14.07
C THR A 13 3.65 2.84 13.95
N PHE A 14 2.33 2.74 13.98
CA PHE A 14 1.40 3.86 13.82
C PHE A 14 0.90 4.32 15.20
N GLY A 15 0.94 5.63 15.41
CA GLY A 15 0.35 6.32 16.54
C GLY A 15 0.39 7.83 16.30
N ASN A 16 -0.55 8.58 16.88
CA ASN A 16 -0.67 10.03 16.66
C ASN A 16 0.52 10.85 17.19
N ASP A 17 1.34 10.26 18.05
CA ASP A 17 2.52 10.82 18.69
C ASP A 17 3.82 10.13 18.26
N GLN A 18 3.78 9.31 17.20
CA GLN A 18 4.93 8.59 16.66
C GLN A 18 5.51 9.30 15.44
N PRO A 19 6.76 8.98 15.03
CA PRO A 19 7.28 9.37 13.73
C PRO A 19 6.35 8.95 12.59
N LEU A 20 6.33 9.74 11.52
CA LEU A 20 5.50 9.45 10.35
C LEU A 20 5.77 8.04 9.80
N CYS A 21 4.70 7.30 9.58
CA CYS A 21 4.69 6.09 8.76
C CYS A 21 3.81 6.31 7.54
N LEU A 22 4.23 5.80 6.38
CA LEU A 22 3.56 6.02 5.10
C LEU A 22 2.87 4.74 4.62
N ILE A 23 1.59 4.86 4.26
CA ILE A 23 0.88 3.84 3.49
C ILE A 23 0.74 4.37 2.07
N ALA A 24 1.47 3.80 1.11
CA ALA A 24 1.46 4.32 -0.26
C ALA A 24 1.70 3.24 -1.33
N GLY A 25 1.34 3.59 -2.55
CA GLY A 25 1.44 2.74 -3.73
C GLY A 25 0.41 3.15 -4.78
N PRO A 26 0.28 2.40 -5.88
CA PRO A 26 -0.63 2.76 -6.95
C PRO A 26 -2.09 2.61 -6.54
N CYS A 27 -2.97 3.31 -7.26
CA CYS A 27 -4.40 3.27 -6.99
C CYS A 27 -4.97 1.85 -7.13
N GLN A 28 -4.57 1.14 -8.19
CA GLN A 28 -4.90 -0.27 -8.46
C GLN A 28 -3.67 -1.00 -9.03
N MET A 29 -3.68 -2.31 -8.93
CA MET A 29 -2.67 -3.15 -9.56
C MET A 29 -2.98 -3.32 -11.05
N GLU A 30 -2.00 -3.02 -11.90
CA GLU A 30 -2.13 -3.11 -13.37
C GLU A 30 -1.42 -4.34 -13.94
N SER A 31 -0.30 -4.74 -13.32
CA SER A 31 0.45 -5.96 -13.62
C SER A 31 1.38 -6.29 -12.43
N ARG A 32 1.97 -7.50 -12.43
CA ARG A 32 3.01 -7.89 -11.47
C ARG A 32 4.22 -6.96 -11.55
N ALA A 33 4.73 -6.71 -12.76
CA ALA A 33 5.90 -5.83 -12.96
C ALA A 33 5.64 -4.43 -12.41
N HIS A 34 4.49 -3.83 -12.74
CA HIS A 34 4.09 -2.52 -12.24
C HIS A 34 4.01 -2.49 -10.70
N ALA A 35 3.44 -3.54 -10.07
CA ALA A 35 3.37 -3.61 -8.62
C ALA A 35 4.76 -3.65 -7.97
N PHE A 36 5.66 -4.47 -8.49
CA PHE A 36 7.02 -4.61 -7.98
C PHE A 36 7.85 -3.34 -8.17
N GLU A 37 7.80 -2.72 -9.36
CA GLU A 37 8.51 -1.46 -9.63
C GLU A 37 8.10 -0.36 -8.64
N MET A 38 6.79 -0.20 -8.41
CA MET A 38 6.27 0.78 -7.47
C MET A 38 6.65 0.46 -6.02
N ALA A 39 6.54 -0.81 -5.62
CA ALA A 39 6.87 -1.24 -4.26
C ALA A 39 8.35 -1.02 -3.94
N VAL A 40 9.25 -1.35 -4.87
CA VAL A 40 10.70 -1.13 -4.72
C VAL A 40 11.00 0.35 -4.59
N ALA A 41 10.52 1.19 -5.52
CA ALA A 41 10.78 2.62 -5.50
C ALA A 41 10.26 3.30 -4.22
N CYS A 42 9.05 2.96 -3.77
CA CYS A 42 8.50 3.51 -2.54
C CYS A 42 9.26 3.04 -1.29
N LYS A 43 9.64 1.74 -1.24
CA LYS A 43 10.42 1.19 -0.12
C LYS A 43 11.78 1.87 0.00
N GLU A 44 12.53 1.98 -1.10
CA GLU A 44 13.84 2.64 -1.10
C GLU A 44 13.76 4.09 -0.65
N LEU A 45 12.71 4.83 -1.05
CA LEU A 45 12.51 6.20 -0.61
C LEU A 45 12.18 6.28 0.88
N ALA A 46 11.31 5.41 1.39
CA ALA A 46 10.97 5.36 2.81
C ALA A 46 12.20 5.02 3.67
N GLU A 47 13.04 4.08 3.23
CA GLU A 47 14.30 3.73 3.90
C GLU A 47 15.28 4.90 3.92
N LYS A 48 15.45 5.62 2.80
CA LYS A 48 16.28 6.82 2.72
C LYS A 48 15.81 7.93 3.66
N LEU A 49 14.50 8.04 3.87
CA LEU A 49 13.89 9.04 4.76
C LEU A 49 13.80 8.56 6.22
N GLY A 50 14.08 7.29 6.51
CA GLY A 50 13.97 6.70 7.84
C GLY A 50 12.54 6.60 8.38
N ILE A 51 11.54 6.49 7.49
CA ILE A 51 10.12 6.41 7.88
C ILE A 51 9.59 4.98 7.70
N GLY A 52 8.63 4.59 8.56
CA GLY A 52 7.95 3.31 8.38
C GLY A 52 7.09 3.30 7.11
N PHE A 53 6.96 2.14 6.46
CA PHE A 53 6.26 2.03 5.18
C PHE A 53 5.42 0.75 5.07
N VAL A 54 4.23 0.89 4.49
CA VAL A 54 3.35 -0.20 4.08
C VAL A 54 2.94 0.02 2.62
N PHE A 55 3.28 -0.92 1.75
CA PHE A 55 2.84 -0.87 0.36
C PHE A 55 1.34 -1.12 0.27
N LYS A 56 0.63 -0.29 -0.51
CA LYS A 56 -0.81 -0.43 -0.74
C LYS A 56 -1.11 -0.43 -2.23
N SER A 57 -1.92 -1.38 -2.67
CA SER A 57 -2.56 -1.38 -3.98
C SER A 57 -3.93 -2.06 -3.90
N SER A 58 -4.87 -1.71 -4.77
CA SER A 58 -6.16 -2.38 -4.87
C SER A 58 -6.10 -3.47 -5.95
N PHE A 59 -6.51 -4.70 -5.64
CA PHE A 59 -6.66 -5.78 -6.63
C PHE A 59 -7.95 -5.65 -7.45
N ASP A 60 -8.98 -5.04 -6.86
CA ASP A 60 -10.29 -4.77 -7.48
C ASP A 60 -10.78 -3.35 -7.15
N LYS A 61 -11.46 -2.73 -8.11
CA LYS A 61 -12.19 -1.47 -7.98
C LYS A 61 -13.66 -1.77 -8.22
N ALA A 62 -14.36 -2.16 -7.16
CA ALA A 62 -15.77 -2.54 -7.22
C ALA A 62 -16.73 -1.38 -7.54
N ASN A 63 -16.26 -0.14 -7.43
CA ASN A 63 -17.06 1.09 -7.51
C ASN A 63 -16.81 1.88 -8.80
N ARG A 64 -16.62 1.20 -9.94
CA ARG A 64 -16.50 1.86 -11.25
C ARG A 64 -17.87 2.37 -11.70
N THR A 65 -17.89 3.54 -12.34
CA THR A 65 -19.10 4.14 -12.93
C THR A 65 -19.55 3.44 -14.21
N SER A 66 -18.63 2.80 -14.94
CA SER A 66 -18.92 1.94 -16.08
C SER A 66 -18.66 0.48 -15.74
N LEU A 67 -19.61 -0.40 -16.12
CA LEU A 67 -19.47 -1.86 -16.02
C LEU A 67 -18.29 -2.41 -16.82
N SER A 68 -17.93 -1.76 -17.94
CA SER A 68 -16.79 -2.16 -18.78
C SER A 68 -15.44 -1.57 -18.33
N GLY A 69 -15.42 -0.80 -17.24
CA GLY A 69 -14.19 -0.22 -16.72
C GLY A 69 -13.23 -1.29 -16.18
N LYS A 70 -11.92 -1.17 -16.47
CA LYS A 70 -10.89 -2.05 -15.87
C LYS A 70 -10.92 -1.97 -14.35
N ARG A 71 -11.12 -3.10 -13.66
CA ARG A 71 -11.21 -3.11 -12.19
C ARG A 71 -9.92 -3.49 -11.47
N GLY A 72 -8.89 -3.94 -12.19
CA GLY A 72 -7.64 -4.45 -11.60
C GLY A 72 -7.39 -5.87 -12.09
N LEU A 73 -6.51 -6.61 -11.39
CA LEU A 73 -6.18 -8.00 -11.72
C LEU A 73 -7.19 -9.03 -11.19
N GLY A 74 -8.05 -8.64 -10.25
CA GLY A 74 -8.93 -9.55 -9.53
C GLY A 74 -8.23 -10.23 -8.34
N LEU A 75 -9.00 -11.01 -7.57
CA LEU A 75 -8.51 -11.58 -6.30
C LEU A 75 -7.40 -12.61 -6.52
N ASP A 76 -7.63 -13.63 -7.35
CA ASP A 76 -6.69 -14.75 -7.53
C ASP A 76 -5.34 -14.25 -8.06
N SER A 77 -5.35 -13.55 -9.20
CA SER A 77 -4.14 -12.95 -9.78
C SER A 77 -3.50 -11.91 -8.86
N GLY A 78 -4.28 -11.20 -8.05
CA GLY A 78 -3.75 -10.22 -7.09
C GLY A 78 -3.02 -10.88 -5.92
N LEU A 79 -3.54 -12.00 -5.41
CA LEU A 79 -2.92 -12.78 -4.33
C LEU A 79 -1.61 -13.44 -4.76
N GLU A 80 -1.44 -13.78 -6.04
CA GLU A 80 -0.14 -14.27 -6.55
C GLU A 80 0.96 -13.19 -6.60
N VAL A 81 0.59 -11.91 -6.49
CA VAL A 81 1.52 -10.78 -6.56
C VAL A 81 1.87 -10.24 -5.16
N PHE A 82 0.92 -10.23 -4.21
CA PHE A 82 1.14 -9.78 -2.83
C PHE A 82 2.00 -10.77 -2.03
#